data_AF-A0A8J6RK85-F1
#
_entry.id   AF-A0A8J6RK85-F1
#
_cell.length_a   1.000
_cell.length_b   1.000
_cell.length_c   1.000
_cell.angle_alpha   90.00
_cell.angle_beta   90.00
_cell.angle_gamma   90.00
#
_symmetry.space_group_name_H-M   'P 1'
#
loop_
_entity.id
_entity.type
_entity.pdbx_description
1 polymer ?
#
loop_
_entity_poly.entity_id
_entity_poly.type
_entity_poly.pdbx_seq_one_letter_code
_entity_poly.pdbx_strand_id
1 'polypeptide(L)'
;MERLIAAAKKIGRYPHRDSMLLLLMYRHGLRVGEAINLQWKDVNFTTKHLYVKRLKRGAPSNQPLYGDEASNNRLFVLLINCCR
;
A
#
# COMPACT_ATOMS: atom_id res chain seq x y z
N MET A 1 -0.53 -6.53 15.03
CA MET A 1 0.00 -5.65 13.97
C MET A 1 -0.26 -4.16 14.24
N GLU A 2 -1.39 -3.80 14.86
CA GLU A 2 -1.75 -2.40 15.16
C GLU A 2 -0.70 -1.62 15.96
N ARG A 3 -0.06 -2.24 16.96
CA ARG A 3 1.03 -1.60 17.73
C ARG A 3 2.22 -1.18 16.85
N LEU A 4 2.54 -1.98 15.84
CA LEU A 4 3.63 -1.71 14.90
C LEU A 4 3.27 -0.54 13.96
N ILE A 5 2.02 -0.51 13.48
CA ILE A 5 1.49 0.59 12.67
C ILE A 5 1.45 1.88 13.49
N ALA A 6 1.05 1.82 14.76
CA ALA A 6 1.03 2.97 15.67
C ALA A 6 2.45 3.50 15.97
N ALA A 7 3.44 2.61 16.10
CA ALA A 7 4.84 3.01 16.25
C ALA A 7 5.40 3.63 14.96
N ALA A 8 5.08 3.06 13.79
CA ALA A 8 5.48 3.62 12.48
C ALA A 8 4.88 5.01 12.23
N LYS A 9 3.71 5.33 12.80
CA LYS A 9 3.14 6.69 12.76
C LYS A 9 3.91 7.71 13.62
N LYS A 10 4.74 7.25 14.57
CA LYS A 10 5.46 8.12 15.52
C LYS A 10 6.95 8.25 15.21
N ILE A 11 7.50 7.36 14.39
CA ILE A 11 8.94 7.22 14.15
C ILE A 11 9.24 7.43 12.66
N GLY A 12 10.34 8.13 12.36
CA GLY A 12 10.88 8.25 11.00
C GLY A 12 10.53 9.55 10.27
N ARG A 13 11.11 9.70 9.07
CA ARG A 13 10.97 10.90 8.22
C ARG A 13 9.60 10.98 7.51
N TYR A 14 8.98 9.83 7.24
CA TYR A 14 7.68 9.73 6.56
C TYR A 14 6.73 8.79 7.31
N PRO A 15 6.28 9.16 8.53
CA PRO A 15 5.47 8.29 9.39
C PRO A 15 4.15 7.85 8.74
N HIS A 16 3.53 8.73 7.95
CA HIS A 16 2.30 8.40 7.21
C HIS A 16 2.53 7.39 6.09
N ARG A 17 3.70 7.45 5.43
CA ARG A 17 4.07 6.51 4.37
C ARG A 17 4.29 5.12 4.95
N ASP A 18 5.09 5.03 6.00
CA ASP A 18 5.51 3.74 6.56
C ASP A 18 4.33 3.03 7.21
N SER A 19 3.48 3.76 7.94
CA SER A 19 2.25 3.20 8.50
C SER A 19 1.27 2.69 7.44
N MET A 20 1.16 3.40 6.31
CA MET A 20 0.33 2.98 5.18
C MET A 20 0.92 1.77 4.44
N LEU A 21 2.25 1.74 4.25
CA LEU A 21 2.95 0.62 3.65
C LEU A 21 2.74 -0.66 4.47
N LEU A 22 2.89 -0.57 5.80
CA LEU A 22 2.62 -1.69 6.69
C LEU A 22 1.16 -2.15 6.62
N LEU A 23 0.20 -1.23 6.56
CA LEU A 23 -1.22 -1.54 6.45
C LEU A 23 -1.53 -2.30 5.16
N LEU A 24 -1.03 -1.81 4.03
CA LEU A 24 -1.23 -2.43 2.72
C LEU A 24 -0.58 -3.81 2.66
N MET A 25 0.67 -3.94 3.11
CA MET A 25 1.36 -5.23 3.15
C MET A 25 0.62 -6.25 4.03
N TYR A 26 0.07 -5.80 5.16
CA TYR A 26 -0.68 -6.67 6.08
C TYR A 26 -2.01 -7.14 5.51
N ARG A 27 -2.80 -6.24 4.90
CA ARG A 27 -4.13 -6.59 4.36
C ARG A 27 -4.09 -7.32 3.02
N HIS A 28 -3.19 -6.89 2.14
CA HIS A 28 -3.12 -7.37 0.76
C HIS A 28 -2.06 -8.47 0.57
N GLY A 29 -1.21 -8.72 1.58
CA GLY A 29 -0.14 -9.71 1.49
C GLY A 29 0.92 -9.35 0.45
N LEU A 30 1.14 -8.05 0.23
CA LEU A 30 2.14 -7.52 -0.68
C LEU A 30 3.54 -7.81 -0.14
N ARG A 31 4.42 -8.31 -1.01
CA ARG A 31 5.85 -8.38 -0.70
C ARG A 31 6.48 -7.00 -0.81
N VAL A 32 7.62 -6.79 -0.13
CA VAL A 32 8.36 -5.52 -0.18
C VAL A 32 8.62 -5.07 -1.62
N GLY A 33 9.06 -5.97 -2.50
CA GLY A 33 9.31 -5.65 -3.91
C GLY A 33 8.04 -5.35 -4.73
N GLU A 34 6.89 -5.93 -4.36
CA GLU A 34 5.60 -5.66 -5.01
C GLU A 34 5.05 -4.30 -4.55
N ALA A 35 5.22 -3.98 -3.26
CA ALA A 35 4.77 -2.72 -2.68
C ALA A 35 5.61 -1.51 -3.17
N ILE A 36 6.92 -1.68 -3.36
CA ILE A 36 7.80 -0.64 -3.91
C ILE A 36 7.53 -0.41 -5.41
N ASN A 37 7.16 -1.46 -6.15
CA ASN A 37 6.88 -1.37 -7.59
C ASN A 37 5.41 -1.06 -7.92
N LEU A 38 4.61 -0.70 -6.90
CA LEU A 38 3.20 -0.40 -7.07
C LEU A 38 3.03 0.91 -7.86
N GLN A 39 2.20 0.88 -8.89
CA GLN A 39 1.96 2.04 -9.76
C GLN A 39 0.55 2.59 -9.57
N TRP A 40 0.39 3.88 -9.86
CA TRP A 40 -0.91 4.54 -9.83
C TRP A 40 -1.97 3.87 -10.69
N LYS A 41 -1.57 3.34 -11.84
CA LYS A 41 -2.45 2.62 -12.76
C LYS A 41 -3.01 1.31 -12.19
N ASP A 42 -2.35 0.78 -11.16
CA ASP A 42 -2.75 -0.48 -10.52
C ASP A 42 -3.75 -0.23 -9.37
N VAL A 43 -4.01 1.02 -9.01
CA VAL A 43 -4.96 1.40 -7.95
C VAL A 43 -6.17 2.07 -8.58
N ASN A 44 -7.35 1.48 -8.42
CA ASN A 44 -8.59 2.08 -8.87
C ASN A 44 -9.39 2.61 -7.67
N PHE A 45 -9.39 3.92 -7.47
CA PHE A 45 -10.11 4.58 -6.39
C PHE A 45 -11.63 4.61 -6.62
N THR A 46 -12.09 4.60 -7.88
CA THR A 46 -13.51 4.60 -8.23
C THR A 46 -14.16 3.27 -7.87
N THR A 47 -13.51 2.17 -8.25
CA THR A 47 -14.01 0.82 -7.95
C THR A 47 -13.50 0.28 -6.62
N LYS A 48 -12.62 1.00 -5.91
CA LYS A 48 -11.94 0.56 -4.69
C LYS A 48 -11.28 -0.81 -4.85
N HIS A 49 -10.53 -0.99 -5.93
CA HIS A 49 -9.78 -2.22 -6.18
C HIS A 49 -8.29 -1.95 -6.35
N LEU A 50 -7.48 -2.83 -5.78
CA LEU A 50 -6.04 -2.89 -5.92
C LEU A 50 -5.68 -4.05 -6.84
N TYR A 51 -4.99 -3.74 -7.93
CA TYR A 51 -4.41 -4.72 -8.84
C TYR A 51 -3.01 -5.10 -8.39
N VAL A 52 -2.82 -6.34 -7.95
CA VAL A 52 -1.50 -6.80 -7.48
C VAL A 52 -0.83 -7.65 -8.55
N LYS A 53 0.26 -7.12 -9.13
CA LYS A 53 1.17 -7.87 -10.00
C LYS A 53 2.17 -8.65 -9.16
N ARG A 54 1.96 -9.96 -9.05
CA ARG A 54 2.83 -10.85 -8.27
C ARG A 54 4.11 -11.12 -9.04
N LEU A 55 5.26 -10.85 -8.42
CA LEU A 55 6.56 -10.93 -9.09
C LEU A 55 7.04 -12.39 -9.29
N LYS A 56 6.64 -13.30 -8.39
CA LYS A 56 7.14 -14.69 -8.37
C LYS A 56 6.03 -15.69 -8.69
N ARG A 57 5.84 -16.01 -9.97
CA ARG A 57 4.93 -17.06 -10.48
C ARG A 57 3.49 -17.03 -9.90
N GLY A 58 3.01 -15.86 -9.48
CA GLY A 58 1.65 -15.70 -8.96
C GLY A 58 0.73 -15.14 -10.03
N ALA A 59 -0.48 -15.67 -10.13
CA ALA A 59 -1.53 -15.04 -10.91
C ALA A 59 -1.81 -13.62 -10.34
N PRO A 60 -2.02 -12.61 -11.21
CA PRO A 60 -2.44 -11.31 -10.73
C PRO A 60 -3.78 -11.43 -10.00
N SER A 61 -3.92 -10.70 -8.89
CA SER A 61 -5.13 -10.74 -8.08
C SER A 61 -5.68 -9.34 -7.91
N ASN A 62 -7.00 -9.22 -8.02
CA ASN A 62 -7.74 -8.01 -7.68
C ASN A 62 -8.16 -8.13 -6.22
N GLN A 63 -7.70 -7.21 -5.39
CA GLN A 63 -8.04 -7.18 -3.97
C GLN A 63 -8.88 -5.93 -3.68
N PRO A 64 -9.97 -6.04 -2.90
CA PRO A 64 -10.79 -4.88 -2.55
C PRO A 64 -10.03 -3.97 -1.58
N LEU A 65 -10.00 -2.67 -1.87
CA LEU A 65 -9.48 -1.63 -0.99
C LEU A 65 -10.53 -1.33 0.09
N TYR A 66 -10.10 -1.42 1.34
CA TYR A 66 -10.95 -1.12 2.47
C TYR A 66 -11.06 0.40 2.69
N GLY A 67 -12.13 0.86 3.35
CA GLY A 67 -12.47 2.29 3.47
C GLY A 67 -11.35 3.17 4.03
N ASP A 68 -10.54 2.65 4.96
CA ASP A 68 -9.40 3.37 5.55
C ASP A 68 -8.28 3.65 4.54
N GLU A 69 -8.19 2.84 3.49
CA GLU A 69 -7.16 2.94 2.44
C GLU A 69 -7.63 3.82 1.28
N ALA A 70 -8.90 3.70 0.90
CA ALA A 70 -9.50 4.47 -0.19
C ALA A 70 -9.56 5.97 0.12
N SER A 71 -9.81 6.34 1.38
CA SER A 71 -9.80 7.75 1.83
C SER A 71 -8.40 8.37 1.85
N ASN A 72 -7.35 7.55 1.88
CA ASN A 72 -5.95 7.97 2.01
C ASN A 72 -5.22 8.08 0.65
N ASN A 73 -5.93 8.49 -0.40
CA ASN A 73 -5.37 8.71 -1.74
C ASN A 73 -4.10 9.61 -1.72
N ARG A 74 -4.09 10.68 -0.90
CA ARG A 74 -2.90 11.54 -0.72
C ARG A 74 -1.67 10.79 -0.18
N LEU A 75 -1.85 9.77 0.64
CA LEU A 75 -0.73 8.97 1.18
C LEU A 75 -0.21 7.98 0.15
N PHE A 76 -1.07 7.46 -0.74
CA PHE A 76 -0.65 6.69 -1.91
C PHE A 76 0.29 7.49 -2.82
N VAL A 77 0.04 8.80 -2.99
CA VAL A 77 0.96 9.70 -3.72
C VAL A 77 2.35 9.69 -3.12
N LEU A 78 2.43 9.83 -1.80
CA LEU A 78 3.71 9.90 -1.09
C LEU A 78 4.44 8.55 -1.15
N LEU A 79 3.69 7.44 -1.15
CA LEU A 79 4.25 6.09 -1.20
C LEU A 79 4.88 5.77 -2.56
N ILE A 80 4.19 6.14 -3.65
CA ILE A 80 4.62 5.84 -5.03
C ILE A 80 5.72 6.82 -5.51
N ASN A 81 5.62 8.12 -5.16
CA ASN A 81 6.58 9.12 -5.64
C ASN A 81 7.90 9.18 -4.86
N CYS A 82 7.96 8.71 -3.61
CA CYS A 82 9.17 8.84 -2.78
C CYS A 82 10.19 7.71 -3.00
N CYS A 83 9.80 6.61 -3.67
CA CYS A 83 10.68 5.47 -3.94
C CYS A 83 11.29 5.49 -5.35
N ARG A 84 11.16 6.60 -6.06
CA ARG A 84 11.73 6.83 -7.39
C ARG A 84 12.70 8.00 -7.34
#